data_AF-A0A947H906-F1
#
_entry.id   AF-A0A947H906-F1
#
_cell.length_a   1.000
_cell.length_b   1.000
_cell.length_c   1.000
_cell.angle_alpha   90.00
_cell.angle_beta   90.00
_cell.angle_gamma   90.00
#
_symmetry.space_group_name_H-M   'P 1'
#
loop_
_entity.id
_entity.type
_entity.pdbx_description
1 polymer ?
#
loop_
_entity_poly.entity_id
_entity_poly.type
_entity_poly.pdbx_seq_one_letter_code
_entity_poly.pdbx_strand_id
1 'polypeptide(L)'
;MLSPYVLVPELSESEAETPAVPEAEKLSPDLLALVLAPLEGDTDEVCVTLSDTDIGLTFPYHKTAIASIKQIEGSQYHPSDKSWSLPITPRNLYAVRDTVEGLREFFRREAAKAEARAEMRLEMVDTVLESLATDFEHPRVTFDKQEGCVALGVPYDPKSIRLIKKIEGARWDSSDKVWLLPADAEKKIRTALKGIFKLL
;
A
#
# COMPACT_ATOMS: atom_id res chain seq x y z
N MET A 1 15.23 -0.61 51.54
CA MET A 1 13.83 -0.14 51.59
C MET A 1 12.96 -1.32 51.19
N LEU A 2 12.16 -1.83 52.13
CA LEU A 2 11.38 -3.07 51.96
C LEU A 2 10.06 -2.74 51.25
N SER A 3 9.78 -3.47 50.16
CA SER A 3 8.56 -3.32 49.36
C SER A 3 7.36 -3.94 50.08
N PRO A 4 6.27 -3.20 50.31
CA PRO A 4 5.07 -3.74 50.94
C PRO A 4 4.29 -4.61 49.96
N TYR A 5 4.17 -5.90 50.26
CA TYR A 5 3.26 -6.82 49.57
C TYR A 5 1.82 -6.43 49.90
N VAL A 6 1.07 -5.99 48.89
CA VAL A 6 -0.37 -5.74 48.97
C VAL A 6 -1.09 -7.06 48.71
N LEU A 7 -1.78 -7.58 49.74
CA LEU A 7 -2.69 -8.72 49.64
C LEU A 7 -3.87 -8.35 48.74
N VAL A 8 -3.94 -8.98 47.56
CA VAL A 8 -5.09 -8.89 46.66
C VAL A 8 -6.18 -9.83 47.18
N PRO A 9 -7.43 -9.38 47.38
CA PRO A 9 -8.52 -10.24 47.80
C PRO A 9 -8.90 -11.23 46.70
N GLU A 10 -8.99 -12.52 47.05
CA GLU A 10 -9.63 -13.57 46.24
C GLU A 10 -11.10 -13.19 45.99
N LEU A 11 -11.40 -12.81 44.75
CA LEU A 11 -12.76 -12.64 44.28
C LEU A 11 -13.37 -14.02 44.03
N SER A 12 -14.32 -14.39 44.88
CA SER A 12 -15.23 -15.52 44.72
C SER A 12 -15.82 -15.54 43.30
N GLU A 13 -15.51 -16.60 42.55
CA GLU A 13 -16.09 -16.89 41.24
C GLU A 13 -17.59 -17.20 41.40
N SER A 14 -18.45 -16.21 41.15
CA SER A 14 -19.87 -16.47 40.98
C SER A 14 -20.08 -17.08 39.60
N GLU A 15 -20.55 -18.33 39.55
CA GLU A 15 -20.99 -19.02 38.34
C GLU A 15 -22.13 -18.24 37.67
N ALA A 16 -21.76 -17.31 36.79
CA ALA A 16 -22.69 -16.62 35.92
C ALA A 16 -23.12 -17.60 34.83
N GLU A 17 -24.35 -18.10 34.97
CA GLU A 17 -25.10 -18.89 34.01
C GLU A 17 -24.92 -18.30 32.61
N THR A 18 -24.18 -18.99 31.75
CA THR A 18 -23.79 -18.48 30.43
C THR A 18 -25.08 -18.38 29.59
N PRO A 19 -25.50 -17.19 29.15
CA PRO A 19 -26.71 -17.07 28.35
C PRO A 19 -26.52 -17.88 27.07
N ALA A 20 -27.49 -18.77 26.80
CA ALA A 20 -27.50 -19.60 25.60
C ALA A 20 -27.29 -18.69 24.37
N VAL A 21 -26.16 -18.90 23.68
CA VAL A 21 -25.84 -18.17 22.45
C VAL A 21 -26.96 -18.49 21.46
N PRO A 22 -27.67 -17.48 20.92
CA PRO A 22 -28.74 -17.71 19.97
C PRO A 22 -28.18 -18.52 18.80
N GLU A 23 -28.83 -19.64 18.52
CA GLU A 23 -28.48 -20.56 17.45
C GLU A 23 -28.36 -19.75 16.15
N ALA A 24 -27.14 -19.64 15.63
CA ALA A 24 -26.85 -18.80 14.47
C ALA A 24 -27.75 -19.23 13.31
N GLU A 25 -28.66 -18.34 12.93
CA GLU A 25 -29.61 -18.56 11.84
C GLU A 25 -28.79 -18.83 10.57
N LYS A 26 -28.75 -20.10 10.14
CA LYS A 26 -27.96 -20.52 8.99
C LYS A 26 -28.46 -19.78 7.76
N LEU A 27 -27.61 -18.91 7.22
CA LEU A 27 -27.86 -18.22 5.96
C LEU A 27 -28.11 -19.25 4.85
N SER A 28 -29.11 -18.99 4.01
CA SER A 28 -29.38 -19.83 2.86
C SER A 28 -28.17 -19.83 1.90
N PRO A 29 -27.71 -20.99 1.42
CA PRO A 29 -26.62 -21.08 0.44
C PRO A 29 -26.94 -20.30 -0.84
N ASP A 30 -28.21 -20.17 -1.22
CA ASP A 30 -28.63 -19.39 -2.38
C ASP A 30 -28.31 -17.90 -2.22
N LEU A 31 -28.39 -17.38 -0.99
CA LEU A 31 -28.10 -15.98 -0.68
C LEU A 31 -26.60 -15.70 -0.79
N LEU A 32 -25.75 -16.65 -0.37
CA LEU A 32 -24.30 -16.56 -0.53
C LEU A 32 -23.91 -16.57 -2.01
N ALA A 33 -24.48 -17.50 -2.79
CA ALA A 33 -24.22 -17.59 -4.23
C ALA A 33 -24.68 -16.33 -4.97
N LEU A 34 -25.84 -15.77 -4.62
CA LEU A 34 -26.37 -14.59 -5.32
C LEU A 34 -25.54 -13.33 -5.07
N VAL A 35 -25.03 -13.15 -3.85
CA VAL A 35 -24.35 -11.89 -3.45
C VAL A 35 -22.84 -11.94 -3.67
N LEU A 36 -22.20 -13.08 -3.36
CA LEU A 36 -20.74 -13.16 -3.35
C LEU A 36 -20.13 -13.85 -4.57
N ALA A 37 -20.85 -14.75 -5.26
CA ALA A 37 -20.30 -15.41 -6.45
C ALA A 37 -19.83 -14.42 -7.55
N PRO A 38 -20.50 -13.28 -7.79
CA PRO A 38 -19.99 -12.28 -8.74
C PRO A 38 -18.68 -11.59 -8.30
N LEU A 39 -18.33 -11.70 -7.01
CA LEU A 39 -17.16 -11.06 -6.44
C LEU A 39 -15.96 -12.00 -6.34
N GLU A 40 -16.19 -13.31 -6.37
CA GLU A 40 -15.15 -14.33 -6.24
C GLU A 40 -14.11 -14.23 -7.37
N GLY A 41 -12.84 -14.45 -7.00
CA GLY A 41 -11.71 -14.41 -7.93
C GLY A 41 -10.82 -13.19 -7.75
N ASP A 42 -9.84 -13.06 -8.66
CA ASP A 42 -8.83 -12.02 -8.68
C ASP A 42 -9.14 -11.03 -9.80
N THR A 43 -9.73 -9.89 -9.42
CA THR A 43 -10.12 -8.84 -10.38
C THR A 43 -9.70 -7.49 -9.82
N ASP A 44 -9.01 -6.69 -10.65
CA ASP A 44 -8.57 -5.33 -10.31
C ASP A 44 -7.76 -5.24 -9.00
N GLU A 45 -6.85 -6.20 -8.79
CA GLU A 45 -5.99 -6.33 -7.59
C GLU A 45 -6.73 -6.68 -6.29
N VAL A 46 -8.05 -6.92 -6.35
CA VAL A 46 -8.87 -7.32 -5.21
C VAL A 46 -9.28 -8.77 -5.38
N CYS A 47 -8.70 -9.63 -4.55
CA CYS A 47 -9.01 -11.04 -4.47
C CYS A 47 -10.05 -11.30 -3.37
N VAL A 48 -11.15 -11.96 -3.72
CA VAL A 48 -12.18 -12.42 -2.79
C VAL A 48 -12.19 -13.94 -2.77
N THR A 49 -12.11 -14.52 -1.58
CA THR A 49 -12.18 -15.96 -1.33
C THR A 49 -13.31 -16.26 -0.37
N LEU A 50 -14.06 -17.34 -0.63
CA LEU A 50 -15.18 -17.76 0.19
C LEU A 50 -14.84 -19.06 0.90
N SER A 51 -15.12 -19.11 2.20
CA SER A 51 -15.07 -20.32 3.01
C SER A 51 -16.42 -20.56 3.67
N ASP A 52 -16.57 -21.66 4.40
CA ASP A 52 -17.83 -21.99 5.07
C ASP A 52 -18.21 -20.98 6.17
N THR A 53 -17.20 -20.36 6.80
CA THR A 53 -17.39 -19.48 7.96
C THR A 53 -17.08 -18.02 7.67
N ASP A 54 -16.18 -17.77 6.73
CA ASP A 54 -15.57 -16.46 6.53
C ASP A 54 -15.42 -16.08 5.06
N ILE A 55 -15.39 -14.77 4.83
CA ILE A 55 -15.01 -14.14 3.57
C ILE A 55 -13.57 -13.66 3.72
N GLY A 56 -12.68 -14.15 2.87
CA GLY A 56 -11.29 -13.69 2.78
C GLY A 56 -11.13 -12.60 1.72
N LEU A 57 -10.45 -11.50 2.05
CA LEU A 57 -10.12 -10.40 1.15
C LEU A 57 -8.61 -10.18 1.10
N THR A 58 -8.02 -10.10 -0.09
CA THR A 58 -6.60 -9.77 -0.29
C THR A 58 -6.47 -8.67 -1.34
N PHE A 59 -5.66 -7.65 -1.08
CA PHE A 59 -5.40 -6.53 -1.98
C PHE A 59 -4.10 -5.80 -1.58
N PRO A 60 -3.47 -5.01 -2.47
CA PRO A 60 -2.27 -4.24 -2.14
C PRO A 60 -2.47 -3.28 -0.97
N TYR A 61 -1.42 -3.06 -0.19
CA TYR A 61 -1.49 -2.16 0.96
C TYR A 61 -1.89 -0.75 0.50
N HIS A 62 -3.10 -0.34 0.87
CA HIS A 62 -3.59 1.01 0.63
C HIS A 62 -4.33 1.53 1.87
N LYS A 63 -3.91 2.68 2.40
CA LYS A 63 -4.39 3.20 3.70
C LYS A 63 -5.90 3.43 3.72
N THR A 64 -6.47 3.95 2.63
CA THR A 64 -7.92 4.20 2.55
C THR A 64 -8.70 2.89 2.41
N ALA A 65 -8.17 1.91 1.67
CA ALA A 65 -8.79 0.60 1.51
C ALA A 65 -8.89 -0.14 2.84
N ILE A 66 -7.79 -0.13 3.60
CA ILE A 66 -7.73 -0.67 4.96
C ILE A 66 -8.73 0.04 5.88
N ALA A 67 -8.85 1.37 5.76
CA ALA A 67 -9.81 2.12 6.57
C ALA A 67 -11.26 1.71 6.28
N SER A 68 -11.61 1.43 5.02
CA SER A 68 -12.93 0.93 4.63
C SER A 68 -13.24 -0.44 5.23
N ILE A 69 -12.32 -1.41 5.11
CA ILE A 69 -12.54 -2.76 5.64
C ILE A 69 -12.66 -2.79 7.16
N LYS A 70 -11.86 -1.96 7.86
CA LYS A 70 -11.94 -1.83 9.32
C LYS A 70 -13.30 -1.34 9.84
N GLN A 71 -14.15 -0.76 8.98
CA GLN A 71 -15.52 -0.38 9.37
C GLN A 71 -16.48 -1.56 9.35
N ILE A 72 -16.11 -2.69 8.73
CA ILE A 72 -16.95 -3.88 8.68
C ILE A 72 -16.78 -4.66 9.98
N GLU A 73 -17.91 -4.99 10.59
CA GLU A 73 -18.01 -5.66 11.88
C GLU A 73 -17.39 -7.06 11.83
N GLY A 74 -16.51 -7.35 12.78
CA GLY A 74 -15.81 -8.63 12.87
C GLY A 74 -14.63 -8.81 11.90
N SER A 75 -14.22 -7.77 11.18
CA SER A 75 -13.03 -7.83 10.32
C SER A 75 -11.75 -8.12 11.12
N GLN A 76 -10.97 -9.09 10.67
CA GLN A 76 -9.68 -9.47 11.26
C GLN A 76 -8.59 -9.46 10.19
N TYR A 77 -7.42 -8.92 10.53
CA TYR A 77 -6.26 -8.91 9.64
C TYR A 77 -5.32 -10.07 9.97
N HIS A 78 -4.94 -10.83 8.94
CA HIS A 78 -4.01 -11.95 9.04
C HIS A 78 -2.64 -11.54 8.48
N PRO A 79 -1.62 -11.34 9.33
CA PRO A 79 -0.32 -10.87 8.86
C PRO A 79 0.49 -11.92 8.10
N SER A 80 0.17 -13.22 8.27
CA SER A 80 0.88 -14.34 7.64
C SER A 80 0.75 -14.35 6.12
N ASP A 81 -0.44 -14.02 5.63
CA ASP A 81 -0.83 -14.01 4.21
C ASP A 81 -1.23 -12.61 3.73
N LYS A 82 -1.25 -11.62 4.63
CA LYS A 82 -1.66 -10.23 4.37
C LYS A 82 -3.11 -10.13 3.89
N SER A 83 -3.96 -11.00 4.39
CA SER A 83 -5.38 -11.04 4.06
C SER A 83 -6.24 -10.47 5.19
N TRP A 84 -7.51 -10.24 4.89
CA TRP A 84 -8.55 -9.91 5.86
C TRP A 84 -9.59 -11.02 5.86
N SER A 85 -10.04 -11.45 7.04
CA SER A 85 -11.21 -12.33 7.16
C SER A 85 -12.39 -11.57 7.77
N LEU A 86 -13.59 -11.87 7.29
CA LEU A 86 -14.83 -11.31 7.79
C LEU A 86 -15.86 -12.42 8.00
N PRO A 87 -16.57 -12.44 9.15
CA PRO A 87 -17.57 -13.48 9.39
C PRO A 87 -18.75 -13.32 8.43
N ILE A 88 -19.26 -14.45 7.96
CA ILE A 88 -20.44 -14.49 7.08
C ILE A 88 -21.69 -14.19 7.90
N THR A 89 -22.17 -12.94 7.81
CA THR A 89 -23.44 -12.48 8.39
C THR A 89 -24.25 -11.74 7.33
N PRO A 90 -25.59 -11.70 7.38
CA PRO A 90 -26.39 -11.02 6.35
C PRO A 90 -25.97 -9.56 6.16
N ARG A 91 -25.61 -8.86 7.25
CA ARG A 91 -25.11 -7.49 7.22
C ARG A 91 -23.74 -7.38 6.55
N ASN A 92 -22.83 -8.28 6.88
CA ASN A 92 -21.48 -8.27 6.31
C ASN A 92 -21.48 -8.62 4.82
N LEU A 93 -22.39 -9.46 4.32
CA LEU A 93 -22.50 -9.77 2.89
C LEU A 93 -22.65 -8.50 2.03
N TYR A 94 -23.59 -7.63 2.40
CA TYR A 94 -23.80 -6.38 1.68
C TYR A 94 -22.64 -5.39 1.90
N ALA A 95 -22.15 -5.26 3.14
CA ALA A 95 -21.04 -4.36 3.44
C ALA A 95 -19.76 -4.75 2.69
N VAL A 96 -19.46 -6.05 2.60
CA VAL A 96 -18.33 -6.59 1.84
C VAL A 96 -18.53 -6.32 0.36
N ARG A 97 -19.72 -6.58 -0.19
CA ARG A 97 -20.01 -6.32 -1.60
C ARG A 97 -19.74 -4.86 -1.97
N ASP A 98 -20.35 -3.93 -1.26
CA ASP A 98 -20.20 -2.49 -1.52
C ASP A 98 -18.73 -2.06 -1.36
N THR A 99 -18.04 -2.60 -0.35
CA THR A 99 -16.62 -2.34 -0.12
C THR A 99 -15.76 -2.86 -1.26
N VAL A 100 -15.96 -4.11 -1.71
CA VAL A 100 -15.19 -4.72 -2.80
C VAL A 100 -15.40 -3.97 -4.11
N GLU A 101 -16.65 -3.63 -4.45
CA GLU A 101 -16.96 -2.82 -5.65
C GLU A 101 -16.24 -1.46 -5.59
N GLY A 102 -16.31 -0.77 -4.45
CA GLY A 102 -15.62 0.50 -4.24
C GLY A 102 -14.09 0.38 -4.29
N LEU A 103 -13.51 -0.70 -3.77
CA LEU A 103 -12.08 -0.98 -3.84
C LEU A 103 -11.63 -1.23 -5.28
N ARG A 104 -12.35 -2.06 -6.04
CA ARG A 104 -12.03 -2.34 -7.45
C ARG A 104 -12.07 -1.07 -8.30
N GLU A 105 -13.09 -0.23 -8.12
CA GLU A 105 -13.13 1.07 -8.80
C GLU A 105 -11.96 1.98 -8.40
N PHE A 106 -11.64 2.01 -7.11
CA PHE A 106 -10.50 2.77 -6.59
C PHE A 106 -9.17 2.32 -7.23
N PHE A 107 -8.87 1.02 -7.23
CA PHE A 107 -7.64 0.48 -7.79
C PHE A 107 -7.56 0.66 -9.31
N ARG A 108 -8.66 0.47 -10.05
CA ARG A 108 -8.70 0.81 -11.50
C ARG A 108 -8.34 2.27 -11.76
N ARG A 109 -8.87 3.19 -10.95
CA ARG A 109 -8.60 4.62 -11.09
C ARG A 109 -7.15 4.96 -10.76
N GLU A 110 -6.58 4.37 -9.72
CA GLU A 110 -5.18 4.57 -9.37
C GLU A 110 -4.24 3.95 -10.41
N ALA A 111 -4.55 2.77 -10.95
CA ALA A 111 -3.82 2.15 -12.04
C ALA A 111 -3.83 3.03 -13.30
N ALA A 112 -4.99 3.52 -13.73
CA ALA A 112 -5.11 4.43 -14.86
C ALA A 112 -4.31 5.73 -14.66
N LYS A 113 -4.33 6.30 -13.45
CA LYS A 113 -3.49 7.47 -13.12
C LYS A 113 -2.00 7.14 -13.14
N ALA A 114 -1.61 5.94 -12.67
CA ALA A 114 -0.22 5.51 -12.66
C ALA A 114 0.30 5.33 -14.10
N GLU A 115 -0.51 4.74 -14.98
CA GLU A 115 -0.22 4.59 -16.42
C GLU A 115 -0.09 5.96 -17.10
N ALA A 116 -1.07 6.86 -16.91
CA ALA A 116 -1.00 8.22 -17.47
C ALA A 116 0.23 9.00 -16.98
N ARG A 117 0.64 8.81 -15.72
CA ARG A 117 1.89 9.39 -15.20
C ARG A 117 3.13 8.76 -15.83
N ALA A 118 3.12 7.46 -16.07
CA ALA A 118 4.23 6.76 -16.72
C ALA A 118 4.39 7.22 -18.19
N GLU A 119 3.28 7.38 -18.91
CA GLU A 119 3.26 7.94 -20.26
C GLU A 119 3.81 9.38 -20.28
N MET A 120 3.28 10.26 -19.43
CA MET A 120 3.77 11.63 -19.30
C MET A 120 5.28 11.69 -19.00
N ARG A 121 5.79 10.79 -18.16
CA ARG A 121 7.22 10.69 -17.87
C ARG A 121 8.06 10.33 -19.08
N LEU A 122 7.58 9.40 -19.92
CA LEU A 122 8.25 9.02 -21.16
C LEU A 122 8.35 10.20 -22.13
N GLU A 123 7.31 11.02 -22.22
CA GLU A 123 7.32 12.23 -23.05
C GLU A 123 8.27 13.31 -22.51
N MET A 124 8.34 13.47 -21.19
CA MET A 124 9.12 14.54 -20.56
C MET A 124 10.62 14.22 -20.42
N VAL A 125 11.01 12.94 -20.40
CA VAL A 125 12.36 12.54 -19.96
C VAL A 125 13.48 13.17 -20.79
N ASP A 126 13.32 13.31 -22.11
CA ASP A 126 14.36 13.87 -22.98
C ASP A 126 14.58 15.36 -22.67
N THR A 127 13.48 16.12 -22.63
CA THR A 127 13.51 17.55 -22.29
C THR A 127 14.14 17.78 -20.91
N VAL A 128 13.75 16.97 -19.92
CA VAL A 128 14.27 17.08 -18.55
C VAL A 128 15.75 16.72 -18.52
N LEU A 129 16.16 15.64 -19.20
CA LEU A 129 17.55 15.19 -19.26
C LEU A 129 18.47 16.25 -19.86
N GLU A 130 18.12 16.79 -21.02
CA GLU A 130 18.88 17.85 -21.69
C GLU A 130 19.00 19.10 -20.81
N SER A 131 17.89 19.48 -20.18
CA SER A 131 17.84 20.64 -19.29
C SER A 131 18.72 20.45 -18.04
N LEU A 132 18.72 19.25 -17.45
CA LEU A 132 19.59 18.92 -16.31
C LEU A 132 21.06 18.85 -16.71
N ALA A 133 21.39 18.22 -17.84
CA ALA A 133 22.75 18.12 -18.32
C ALA A 133 23.36 19.50 -18.62
N THR A 134 22.55 20.43 -19.15
CA THR A 134 22.98 21.81 -19.42
C THR A 134 23.27 22.59 -18.13
N ASP A 135 22.43 22.43 -17.10
CA ASP A 135 22.54 23.22 -15.87
C ASP A 135 23.53 22.66 -14.85
N PHE A 136 23.90 21.38 -14.97
CA PHE A 136 24.68 20.64 -13.97
C PHE A 136 25.82 19.84 -14.61
N GLU A 137 26.83 20.54 -15.12
CA GLU A 137 28.03 19.89 -15.65
C GLU A 137 29.04 19.59 -14.52
N HIS A 138 29.37 18.31 -14.30
CA HIS A 138 30.43 17.92 -13.38
C HIS A 138 31.06 16.57 -13.76
N PRO A 139 32.41 16.41 -13.72
CA PRO A 139 33.09 15.21 -14.21
C PRO A 139 32.72 13.89 -13.52
N ARG A 140 32.19 13.97 -12.30
CA ARG A 140 31.80 12.82 -11.49
C ARG A 140 30.29 12.57 -11.46
N VAL A 141 29.52 13.40 -12.16
CA VAL A 141 28.06 13.29 -12.23
C VAL A 141 27.70 12.92 -13.66
N THR A 142 26.93 11.86 -13.83
CA THR A 142 26.46 11.41 -15.14
C THR A 142 24.93 11.39 -15.16
N PHE A 143 24.38 11.71 -16.32
CA PHE A 143 22.95 11.61 -16.58
C PHE A 143 22.72 10.72 -17.80
N ASP A 144 21.73 9.84 -17.72
CA ASP A 144 21.30 9.01 -18.84
C ASP A 144 19.77 8.86 -18.84
N LYS A 145 19.20 8.46 -19.97
CA LYS A 145 17.76 8.23 -20.16
C LYS A 145 17.41 6.78 -19.85
N GLN A 146 16.38 6.54 -19.03
CA GLN A 146 15.88 5.20 -18.78
C GLN A 146 14.36 5.19 -18.51
N GLU A 147 13.55 4.69 -19.45
CA GLU A 147 12.11 4.42 -19.29
C GLU A 147 11.33 5.45 -18.45
N GLY A 148 11.32 6.72 -18.89
CA GLY A 148 10.60 7.81 -18.20
C GLY A 148 11.29 8.31 -16.91
N CYS A 149 12.49 7.82 -16.65
CA CYS A 149 13.36 8.26 -15.56
C CYS A 149 14.68 8.82 -16.12
N VAL A 150 15.27 9.73 -15.35
CA VAL A 150 16.66 10.16 -15.51
C VAL A 150 17.52 9.28 -14.61
N ALA A 151 18.44 8.54 -15.19
CA ALA A 151 19.46 7.78 -14.48
C ALA A 151 20.58 8.74 -14.06
N LEU A 152 20.76 8.90 -12.74
CA LEU A 152 21.75 9.77 -12.12
C LEU A 152 22.89 8.94 -11.52
N GLY A 153 24.07 9.04 -12.12
CA GLY A 153 25.32 8.54 -11.54
C GLY A 153 25.99 9.61 -10.69
N VAL A 154 26.23 9.34 -9.42
CA VAL A 154 26.98 10.22 -8.50
C VAL A 154 27.88 9.40 -7.59
N PRO A 155 29.01 9.94 -7.12
CA PRO A 155 29.83 9.28 -6.13
C PRO A 155 29.04 9.05 -4.84
N TYR A 156 29.31 7.94 -4.17
CA TYR A 156 28.68 7.66 -2.89
C TYR A 156 29.09 8.71 -1.85
N ASP A 157 28.13 9.52 -1.42
CA ASP A 157 28.21 10.38 -0.25
C ASP A 157 26.91 10.27 0.56
N PRO A 158 26.96 9.96 1.87
CA PRO A 158 25.75 9.77 2.68
C PRO A 158 24.79 10.96 2.68
N LYS A 159 25.28 12.20 2.55
CA LYS A 159 24.41 13.39 2.52
C LYS A 159 23.73 13.51 1.16
N SER A 160 24.45 13.29 0.06
CA SER A 160 23.90 13.23 -1.30
C SER A 160 22.81 12.17 -1.43
N ILE A 161 23.05 10.94 -0.94
CA ILE A 161 22.04 9.87 -0.94
C ILE A 161 20.78 10.26 -0.16
N ARG A 162 20.93 10.96 0.98
CA ARG A 162 19.78 11.47 1.75
C ARG A 162 18.98 12.51 0.99
N LEU A 163 19.62 13.33 0.14
CA LEU A 163 18.92 14.29 -0.72
C LEU A 163 18.14 13.57 -1.81
N ILE A 164 18.75 12.59 -2.48
CA ILE A 164 18.11 11.82 -3.55
C ILE A 164 16.91 11.03 -3.02
N LYS A 165 17.03 10.37 -1.87
CA LYS A 165 15.94 9.60 -1.24
C LYS A 165 14.71 10.42 -0.85
N LYS A 166 14.79 11.75 -0.82
CA LYS A 166 13.62 12.64 -0.60
C LYS A 166 12.80 12.86 -1.86
N ILE A 167 13.34 12.50 -3.03
CA ILE A 167 12.62 12.58 -4.30
C ILE A 167 11.65 11.40 -4.35
N GLU A 168 10.37 11.71 -4.48
CA GLU A 168 9.31 10.71 -4.55
C GLU A 168 9.44 9.87 -5.81
N GLY A 169 9.36 8.55 -5.68
CA GLY A 169 9.56 7.60 -6.78
C GLY A 169 11.03 7.34 -7.15
N ALA A 170 12.00 7.99 -6.50
CA ALA A 170 13.41 7.67 -6.72
C ALA A 170 13.74 6.25 -6.25
N ARG A 171 14.40 5.47 -7.10
CA ARG A 171 14.83 4.11 -6.82
C ARG A 171 16.29 3.90 -7.19
N TRP A 172 16.95 2.99 -6.49
CA TRP A 172 18.33 2.60 -6.79
C TRP A 172 18.34 1.43 -7.78
N ASP A 173 19.06 1.58 -8.89
CA ASP A 173 19.36 0.47 -9.78
C ASP A 173 20.70 -0.16 -9.38
N SER A 174 20.65 -1.39 -8.87
CA SER A 174 21.84 -2.12 -8.45
C SER A 174 22.71 -2.62 -9.59
N SER A 175 22.13 -2.81 -10.78
CA SER A 175 22.82 -3.35 -11.95
C SER A 175 23.75 -2.29 -12.53
N ASP A 176 23.19 -1.11 -12.80
CA ASP A 176 23.93 0.02 -13.38
C ASP A 176 24.57 0.93 -12.32
N LYS A 177 24.23 0.72 -11.05
CA LYS A 177 24.69 1.53 -9.90
C LYS A 177 24.37 3.01 -10.07
N VAL A 178 23.14 3.30 -10.48
CA VAL A 178 22.61 4.65 -10.68
C VAL A 178 21.29 4.85 -9.93
N TRP A 179 20.94 6.10 -9.69
CA TRP A 179 19.63 6.47 -9.16
C TRP A 179 18.66 6.76 -10.29
N LEU A 180 17.53 6.08 -10.32
CA LEU A 180 16.45 6.34 -11.28
C LEU A 180 15.52 7.37 -10.69
N LEU A 181 15.45 8.53 -11.33
CA LEU A 181 14.68 9.68 -10.88
C LEU A 181 13.51 9.92 -11.85
N PRO A 182 12.25 9.90 -11.39
CA PRO A 182 11.10 10.12 -12.26
C PRO A 182 11.17 11.50 -12.96
N ALA A 183 10.99 11.54 -14.28
CA ALA A 183 11.12 12.78 -15.05
C ALA A 183 10.13 13.88 -14.61
N ASP A 184 8.92 13.48 -14.18
CA ASP A 184 7.89 14.37 -13.62
C ASP A 184 8.28 15.02 -12.28
N ALA A 185 9.41 14.62 -11.68
CA ALA A 185 9.94 15.19 -10.45
C ALA A 185 11.07 16.22 -10.66
N GLU A 186 11.25 16.76 -11.87
CA GLU A 186 12.34 17.68 -12.27
C GLU A 186 12.69 18.73 -11.20
N LYS A 187 11.70 19.48 -10.69
CA LYS A 187 11.93 20.53 -9.68
C LYS A 187 12.60 20.00 -8.40
N LYS A 188 12.20 18.81 -7.94
CA LYS A 188 12.79 18.14 -6.77
C LYS A 188 14.21 17.64 -7.11
N ILE A 189 14.41 17.07 -8.30
CA ILE A 189 15.72 16.64 -8.81
C ILE A 189 16.71 17.81 -8.81
N ARG A 190 16.35 18.94 -9.44
CA ARG A 190 17.17 20.16 -9.47
C ARG A 190 17.54 20.66 -8.08
N THR A 191 16.58 20.63 -7.14
CA THR A 191 16.81 21.04 -5.75
C THR A 191 17.82 20.12 -5.06
N ALA A 192 17.71 18.81 -5.28
CA ALA A 192 18.68 17.84 -4.75
C ALA A 192 20.07 18.03 -5.36
N LEU A 193 20.17 18.17 -6.69
CA LEU A 193 21.44 18.37 -7.40
C LEU A 193 22.17 19.63 -6.93
N LYS A 194 21.47 20.76 -6.74
CA LYS A 194 22.06 21.97 -6.13
C LYS A 194 22.65 21.72 -4.74
N GLY A 195 22.08 20.79 -3.98
CA GLY A 195 22.62 20.37 -2.68
C GLY A 195 23.84 19.46 -2.83
N ILE A 196 23.79 18.50 -3.75
CA ILE A 196 24.89 17.57 -4.05
C ILE A 196 26.12 18.31 -4.57
N PHE A 197 25.96 19.25 -5.49
CA PHE A 197 27.05 20.03 -6.07
C PHE A 197 27.74 20.96 -5.06
N LYS A 198 27.10 21.28 -3.93
CA LYS A 198 27.73 21.99 -2.82
C LYS A 198 28.62 21.09 -1.94
N LEU A 199 28.48 19.77 -2.11
CA LEU A 199 29.20 18.75 -1.34
C LEU A 199 30.35 18.11 -2.13
N LEU A 200 30.33 18.25 -3.47
CA LEU A 200 31.39 17.83 -4.38
C LEU A 200 32.49 18.89 -4.46
#